data_AF-A0A938SHE7-F1
#
_entry.id   AF-A0A938SHE7-F1
#
_cell.length_a   1.000
_cell.length_b   1.000
_cell.length_c   1.000
_cell.angle_alpha   90.00
_cell.angle_beta   90.00
_cell.angle_gamma   90.00
#
_symmetry.space_group_name_H-M   'P 1'
#
loop_
_entity.id
_entity.type
_entity.pdbx_description
1 polymer ?
#
loop_
_entity_poly.entity_id
_entity_poly.type
_entity_poly.pdbx_seq_one_letter_code
_entity_poly.pdbx_strand_id
1 'polypeptide(L)'
;MVTLYAGDALDSLRQMPSDSVHVCVTSPPYWGLRSYLPKGHERKPLELGQEPTPDAYVAKMVELFREVRRVLHDSGTLWLNLGDSYASSGQSGETRVPGVSGLNMGGPTAKMALHNSGRAPTPPGLKP
;
A
#
# COMPACT_ATOMS: atom_id res chain seq x y z
N MET A 1 17.69 22.19 6.34
CA MET A 1 16.43 22.31 7.10
C MET A 1 15.49 21.21 6.62
N VAL A 2 14.73 20.57 7.51
CA VAL A 2 13.76 19.51 7.16
C VAL A 2 12.39 19.96 7.65
N THR A 3 11.37 19.79 6.81
CA THR A 3 9.97 20.10 7.14
C THR A 3 9.15 18.83 7.08
N LEU A 4 8.30 18.61 8.09
CA LEU A 4 7.38 17.47 8.16
C LEU A 4 5.93 17.97 8.17
N TYR A 5 5.14 17.49 7.22
CA TYR A 5 3.71 17.78 7.14
C TYR A 5 2.94 16.58 7.68
N ALA A 6 2.30 16.74 8.85
CA ALA A 6 1.51 15.68 9.47
C ALA A 6 0.03 15.85 9.10
N GLY A 7 -0.50 14.97 8.27
CA GLY A 7 -1.88 15.06 7.81
C GLY A 7 -2.21 14.04 6.71
N ASP A 8 -3.37 14.21 6.10
CA ASP A 8 -3.68 13.55 4.84
C ASP A 8 -2.72 14.05 3.74
N ALA A 9 -2.22 13.14 2.90
CA ALA A 9 -1.20 13.45 1.92
C ALA A 9 -1.74 14.36 0.80
N LEU A 10 -2.99 14.15 0.37
CA LEU A 10 -3.61 14.93 -0.68
C LEU A 10 -3.87 16.36 -0.20
N ASP A 11 -4.40 16.52 1.01
CA ASP A 11 -4.63 17.84 1.60
C ASP A 11 -3.32 18.59 1.88
N SER A 12 -2.25 17.86 2.24
CA SER A 12 -0.92 18.45 2.42
C SER A 12 -0.34 18.93 1.08
N LEU A 13 -0.46 18.14 0.02
CA LEU A 13 0.01 18.53 -1.32
C LEU A 13 -0.74 19.76 -1.84
N ARG A 14 -2.07 19.84 -1.64
CA ARG A 14 -2.90 20.99 -2.04
C ARG A 14 -2.44 22.33 -1.46
N GLN A 15 -1.78 22.29 -0.30
CA GLN A 15 -1.23 23.49 0.36
C GLN A 15 0.16 23.88 -0.16
N MET A 16 0.83 23.01 -0.90
CA MET A 16 2.16 23.28 -1.46
C MET A 16 2.04 24.09 -2.76
N PRO A 17 2.96 25.04 -3.03
CA PRO A 17 2.99 25.75 -4.32
C PRO A 17 3.24 24.80 -5.48
N SER A 18 2.76 25.17 -6.67
CA SER A 18 3.13 24.46 -7.90
C SER A 18 4.63 24.59 -8.19
N ASP A 19 5.21 23.65 -8.93
CA ASP A 19 6.62 23.65 -9.34
C ASP A 19 7.64 23.86 -8.19
N SER A 20 7.29 23.40 -6.99
CA SER A 20 8.03 23.65 -5.75
C SER A 20 8.96 22.50 -5.34
N VAL A 21 8.84 21.32 -5.95
CA VAL A 21 9.68 20.15 -5.66
C VAL A 21 10.35 19.60 -6.92
N HIS A 22 11.58 19.11 -6.78
CA HIS A 22 12.36 18.55 -7.91
C HIS A 22 12.21 17.03 -8.03
N VAL A 23 11.96 16.35 -6.91
CA VAL A 23 11.90 14.89 -6.84
C VAL A 23 10.77 14.47 -5.90
N CYS A 24 9.96 13.51 -6.34
CA CYS A 24 9.06 12.76 -5.47
C CYS A 24 9.53 11.31 -5.42
N VAL A 25 9.73 10.77 -4.22
CA VAL A 25 10.02 9.34 -3.99
C VAL A 25 8.97 8.82 -3.03
N THR A 26 8.20 7.81 -3.43
CA THR A 26 7.05 7.37 -2.62
C THR A 26 6.73 5.88 -2.80
N SER A 27 6.17 5.30 -1.74
CA SER A 27 5.58 3.96 -1.69
C SER A 27 4.20 4.04 -1.04
N PRO A 28 3.16 4.43 -1.80
CA PRO A 28 1.81 4.61 -1.27
C PRO A 28 1.24 3.27 -0.77
N PRO A 29 0.23 3.26 0.12
CA PRO A 29 -0.42 2.03 0.55
C PRO A 29 -0.86 1.17 -0.63
N TYR A 30 -0.50 -0.12 -0.60
CA TYR A 30 -0.83 -1.08 -1.66
C TYR A 30 -2.28 -1.52 -1.49
N TRP A 31 -2.99 -1.67 -2.61
CA TRP A 31 -4.40 -2.02 -2.57
C TRP A 31 -4.66 -3.44 -2.03
N GLY A 32 -5.45 -3.55 -0.97
CA GLY A 32 -5.84 -4.81 -0.35
C GLY A 32 -4.73 -5.49 0.47
N LEU A 33 -3.59 -4.84 0.70
CA LEU A 33 -2.45 -5.48 1.37
C LEU A 33 -2.44 -5.28 2.89
N ARG A 34 -2.57 -4.03 3.37
CA ARG A 34 -2.46 -3.69 4.80
C ARG A 34 -3.54 -2.71 5.21
N SER A 35 -4.06 -2.93 6.42
CA SER A 35 -4.91 -2.00 7.15
C SER A 35 -4.09 -1.36 8.27
N TYR A 36 -3.74 -0.08 8.13
CA TYR A 36 -2.89 0.70 9.02
C TYR A 36 -3.63 1.27 10.22
N LEU A 37 -4.89 1.70 10.06
CA LEU A 37 -5.66 2.28 11.15
C LEU A 37 -6.64 1.25 11.76
N PRO A 38 -6.86 1.28 13.09
CA PRO A 38 -7.82 0.37 13.73
C PRO A 38 -9.26 0.69 13.30
N LYS A 39 -10.14 -0.31 13.43
CA LYS A 39 -11.57 -0.13 13.13
C LYS A 39 -12.16 0.95 14.06
N GLY A 40 -12.92 1.89 13.48
CA GLY A 40 -13.52 3.01 14.20
C GLY A 40 -12.59 4.21 14.43
N HIS A 41 -11.33 4.15 13.99
CA HIS A 41 -10.45 5.31 14.00
C HIS A 41 -11.04 6.44 13.13
N GLU A 42 -11.00 7.68 13.61
CA GLU A 42 -11.62 8.83 12.95
C GLU A 42 -11.13 9.03 11.50
N ARG A 43 -9.82 8.82 11.26
CA ARG A 43 -9.18 8.90 9.94
C ARG A 43 -9.27 7.63 9.10
N LYS A 44 -9.92 6.57 9.58
CA LYS A 44 -10.05 5.30 8.84
C LYS A 44 -10.64 5.50 7.43
N PRO A 45 -11.64 6.38 7.20
CA PRO A 45 -12.18 6.62 5.86
C PRO A 45 -11.18 7.23 4.87
N LEU A 46 -10.13 7.88 5.37
CA LEU A 46 -9.07 8.50 4.56
C LEU A 46 -7.96 7.51 4.19
N GLU A 47 -7.97 6.30 4.75
CA GLU A 47 -6.93 5.32 4.49
C GLU A 47 -6.97 4.83 3.05
N LEU A 48 -5.89 5.11 2.30
CA LEU A 48 -5.66 4.58 0.97
C LEU A 48 -5.31 3.09 1.01
N GLY A 49 -5.69 2.37 -0.04
CA GLY A 49 -5.40 0.95 -0.21
C GLY A 49 -6.49 0.03 0.34
N GLN A 50 -7.58 0.57 0.89
CA GLN A 50 -8.74 -0.18 1.39
C GLN A 50 -10.01 0.09 0.57
N GLU A 51 -9.87 0.64 -0.63
CA GLU A 51 -10.98 0.91 -1.54
C GLU A 51 -11.70 -0.39 -1.96
N PRO A 52 -13.01 -0.34 -2.23
CA PRO A 52 -13.80 -1.55 -2.48
C PRO A 52 -13.43 -2.26 -3.79
N THR A 53 -12.85 -1.55 -4.76
CA THR A 53 -12.48 -2.09 -6.08
C THR A 53 -11.11 -1.54 -6.53
N PRO A 54 -10.40 -2.24 -7.45
CA PRO A 54 -9.17 -1.72 -8.04
C PRO A 54 -9.38 -0.37 -8.70
N ASP A 55 -10.50 -0.19 -9.43
CA ASP A 55 -10.80 1.07 -10.11
C ASP A 55 -10.96 2.24 -9.14
N ALA A 56 -11.60 2.01 -7.99
CA ALA A 56 -11.74 3.02 -6.95
C ALA A 56 -10.38 3.39 -6.33
N TYR A 57 -9.49 2.41 -6.14
CA TYR A 57 -8.11 2.65 -5.72
C TYR A 57 -7.35 3.48 -6.76
N VAL A 58 -7.39 3.07 -8.03
CA VAL A 58 -6.72 3.78 -9.14
C VAL A 58 -7.25 5.21 -9.26
N ALA A 59 -8.57 5.42 -9.13
CA ALA A 59 -9.16 6.75 -9.18
C ALA A 59 -8.61 7.68 -8.09
N LYS A 60 -8.53 7.20 -6.83
CA LYS A 60 -7.92 7.98 -5.75
C LYS A 60 -6.41 8.21 -5.95
N MET A 61 -5.70 7.22 -6.48
CA MET A 61 -4.29 7.34 -6.81
C MET A 61 -4.07 8.42 -7.88
N VAL A 62 -4.90 8.45 -8.92
CA VAL A 62 -4.85 9.51 -9.95
C VAL A 62 -5.13 10.89 -9.35
N GLU A 63 -6.09 11.01 -8.44
CA GLU A 63 -6.33 12.27 -7.71
C GLU A 63 -5.08 12.73 -6.95
N LEU A 64 -4.46 11.84 -6.18
CA LEU A 64 -3.23 12.13 -5.43
C LEU A 64 -2.07 12.51 -6.37
N PHE A 65 -1.84 11.74 -7.43
CA PHE A 65 -0.71 11.98 -8.33
C PHE A 65 -0.92 13.19 -9.25
N ARG A 66 -2.14 13.68 -9.44
CA ARG A 66 -2.37 14.99 -10.06
C ARG A 66 -1.80 16.12 -9.20
N GLU A 67 -1.97 16.05 -7.88
CA GLU A 67 -1.38 17.03 -6.98
C GLU A 67 0.15 16.85 -6.88
N VAL A 68 0.66 15.61 -6.88
CA VAL A 68 2.11 15.37 -7.02
C VAL A 68 2.65 16.00 -8.29
N ARG A 69 1.97 15.83 -9.43
CA ARG A 69 2.37 16.44 -10.70
C ARG A 69 2.36 17.97 -10.63
N ARG A 70 1.35 18.56 -9.98
CA ARG A 70 1.26 20.02 -9.85
C ARG A 70 2.44 20.61 -9.06
N VAL A 71 2.84 19.96 -7.98
CA VAL A 71 3.94 20.46 -7.13
C VAL A 71 5.31 20.16 -7.72
N LEU A 72 5.43 19.14 -8.60
CA LEU A 72 6.68 18.76 -9.23
C LEU A 72 7.05 19.76 -10.33
N HIS A 73 8.29 20.23 -10.33
CA HIS A 73 8.86 21.05 -11.40
C HIS A 73 8.75 20.34 -12.76
N ASP A 74 8.66 21.09 -13.85
CA ASP A 74 8.58 20.56 -15.21
C ASP A 74 9.72 19.57 -15.57
N SER A 75 10.91 19.78 -15.02
CA SER A 75 12.08 18.88 -15.17
C SER A 75 12.26 17.87 -14.03
N GLY A 76 11.30 17.80 -13.11
CA GLY A 76 11.36 16.95 -11.94
C GLY A 76 11.13 15.47 -12.25
N THR A 77 11.43 14.62 -11.28
CA THR A 77 11.26 13.15 -11.41
C THR A 77 10.36 12.57 -10.32
N LEU A 78 9.57 11.57 -10.69
CA LEU A 78 8.77 10.77 -9.76
C LEU A 78 9.31 9.33 -9.75
N TRP A 79 9.63 8.84 -8.56
CA TRP A 79 9.98 7.47 -8.28
C TRP A 79 8.86 6.84 -7.47
N LEU A 80 8.08 5.98 -8.12
CA LEU A 80 6.95 5.29 -7.53
C LEU A 80 7.30 3.82 -7.29
N ASN A 81 7.36 3.44 -6.02
CA ASN A 81 7.40 2.03 -5.64
C ASN A 81 5.97 1.52 -5.46
N LEU A 82 5.51 0.72 -6.41
CA LEU A 82 4.21 0.06 -6.36
C LEU A 82 4.36 -1.34 -6.94
N GLY A 83 4.08 -2.35 -6.11
CA GLY A 83 3.98 -3.75 -6.52
C GLY A 83 2.51 -4.13 -6.62
N ASP A 84 2.24 -5.22 -7.34
CA ASP A 84 0.90 -5.78 -7.28
C ASP A 84 0.65 -6.38 -5.88
N SER A 85 -0.63 -6.51 -5.55
CA SER A 85 -1.06 -7.24 -4.35
C SER A 85 -1.65 -8.60 -4.72
N TYR A 86 -1.25 -9.17 -5.87
CA TYR A 86 -1.83 -10.36 -6.51
C TYR A 86 -0.82 -11.45 -6.86
N ALA A 87 0.38 -11.10 -7.31
CA ALA A 87 1.55 -11.97 -7.44
C ALA A 87 2.00 -12.51 -6.08
N SER A 88 1.30 -13.54 -5.62
CA SER A 88 2.00 -14.62 -4.96
C SER A 88 2.79 -15.34 -6.03
N SER A 89 4.12 -15.27 -5.98
CA SER A 89 4.91 -16.42 -6.41
C SER A 89 4.29 -17.64 -5.74
N GLY A 90 3.64 -18.49 -6.54
CA GLY A 90 2.96 -19.67 -6.04
C GLY A 90 3.87 -20.40 -5.07
N GLN A 91 3.28 -20.87 -3.97
CA GLN A 91 3.82 -21.88 -3.06
C GLN A 91 5.31 -22.16 -3.28
N SER A 92 6.18 -21.58 -2.44
CA SER A 92 7.49 -22.19 -2.24
C SER A 92 7.21 -23.66 -1.96
N GLY A 93 7.52 -24.52 -2.92
CA GLY A 93 7.09 -25.89 -2.93
C GLY A 93 7.45 -26.52 -1.60
N GLU A 94 6.43 -26.92 -0.84
CA GLU A 94 6.62 -27.94 0.18
C GLU A 94 7.16 -29.15 -0.56
N THR A 95 8.48 -29.32 -0.56
CA THR A 95 9.06 -30.63 -0.81
C THR A 95 8.61 -31.47 0.39
N ARG A 96 7.46 -32.11 0.25
CA ARG A 96 6.99 -33.10 1.23
C ARG A 96 7.94 -34.28 1.14
N VAL A 97 8.95 -34.28 2.00
CA VAL A 97 9.78 -35.45 2.25
C VAL A 97 8.91 -36.43 3.05
N PRO A 98 8.58 -37.61 2.53
CA PRO A 98 7.76 -38.57 3.27
C PRO A 98 8.52 -39.01 4.54
N GLY A 99 7.93 -38.79 5.71
CA GLY A 99 8.45 -39.30 6.98
C GLY A 99 8.98 -38.27 7.99
N VAL A 100 8.96 -36.96 7.69
CA VAL A 100 9.37 -35.93 8.65
C VAL A 100 8.18 -35.11 9.12
N SER A 101 7.51 -35.60 10.16
CA SER A 101 6.49 -34.83 10.87
C SER A 101 7.16 -33.84 11.84
N GLY A 102 6.98 -32.55 11.57
CA GLY A 102 7.01 -31.50 12.59
C GLY A 102 8.39 -31.10 13.13
N LEU A 103 9.12 -30.28 12.39
CA LEU A 103 10.12 -29.38 12.98
C LEU A 103 9.90 -27.96 12.43
N ASN A 104 9.00 -27.24 13.09
CA ASN A 104 8.85 -25.80 12.93
C ASN A 104 9.96 -25.12 13.75
N MET A 105 11.12 -24.85 13.12
CA MET A 105 12.20 -24.09 13.75
C MET A 105 11.95 -22.59 13.57
N GLY A 106 11.18 -22.02 14.49
CA GLY A 106 10.95 -20.59 14.65
C GLY A 106 10.31 -20.31 16.00
N GLY A 107 11.14 -19.99 16.99
CA GLY A 107 10.80 -19.78 18.40
C GLY A 107 9.88 -18.58 18.71
N PRO A 108 9.66 -18.26 20.00
CA PRO A 108 8.32 -18.22 20.56
C PRO A 108 7.73 -16.82 20.80
N THR A 109 6.41 -16.81 21.03
CA THR A 109 5.60 -15.77 21.69
C THR A 109 5.36 -14.43 20.97
N ALA A 110 4.30 -14.39 20.16
CA ALA A 110 3.17 -13.48 20.36
C ALA A 110 1.99 -13.95 19.50
N LYS A 111 1.07 -14.71 20.10
CA LYS A 111 -0.29 -14.84 19.58
C LYS A 111 -0.99 -13.49 19.75
N MET A 112 -0.69 -12.51 18.89
CA MET A 112 -1.67 -11.49 18.58
C MET A 112 -2.55 -12.07 17.48
N ALA A 113 -3.83 -12.19 17.77
CA ALA A 113 -4.86 -12.50 16.81
C ALA A 113 -4.81 -11.48 15.68
N LEU A 114 -4.02 -11.77 14.65
CA LEU A 114 -4.21 -11.23 13.32
C LEU A 114 -5.62 -11.67 12.94
N HIS A 115 -6.55 -10.72 13.00
CA HIS A 115 -7.80 -10.83 12.26
C HIS A 115 -7.39 -11.17 10.84
N ASN A 116 -7.50 -12.46 10.50
CA ASN A 116 -7.36 -12.94 9.14
C ASN A 116 -8.61 -12.46 8.41
N SER A 117 -8.66 -11.16 8.10
CA SER A 117 -9.50 -10.67 7.02
C SER A 117 -8.92 -11.31 5.77
N GLY A 118 -9.49 -12.45 5.40
CA GLY A 118 -9.07 -13.22 4.23
C GLY A 118 -8.84 -12.28 3.07
N ARG A 119 -7.68 -12.43 2.41
CA ARG A 119 -7.31 -11.64 1.25
C ARG A 119 -8.48 -11.67 0.27
N ALA A 120 -8.93 -10.49 -0.16
CA ALA A 120 -10.02 -10.39 -1.12
C ALA A 120 -9.65 -11.19 -2.38
N PRO A 121 -10.60 -11.94 -2.97
CA PRO A 121 -10.35 -12.69 -4.19
C PRO A 121 -9.89 -11.74 -5.31
N THR A 122 -8.99 -12.21 -6.17
CA THR A 122 -8.50 -11.43 -7.33
C THR A 122 -9.69 -10.95 -8.17
N PRO A 123 -9.90 -9.63 -8.31
CA PRO A 123 -10.97 -9.11 -9.13
C PRO A 123 -10.79 -9.47 -10.62
N PRO A 124 -11.90 -9.59 -11.37
CA PRO A 124 -11.84 -9.78 -12.82
C PRO A 124 -10.97 -8.72 -13.50
N GLY A 125 -10.12 -9.14 -14.46
CA GLY A 125 -9.28 -8.24 -15.27
C GLY A 125 -7.88 -7.96 -14.73
N LEU A 126 -7.55 -8.41 -13.51
CA LEU A 126 -6.17 -8.37 -12.99
C LEU A 126 -5.44 -9.68 -13.30
N LYS A 127 -4.12 -9.59 -13.53
CA LYS A 127 -3.28 -10.77 -13.76
C LYS A 127 -3.36 -11.69 -12.52
N PRO A 128 -3.53 -13.01 -12.70
CA PRO A 128 -3.65 -13.96 -11.60
C PRO A 128 -2.35 -14.09 -10.78
#